data_AF-A0A0B1S490-F1
#
_entry.id   AF-A0A0B1S490-F1
#
_cell.length_a   1.000
_cell.length_b   1.000
_cell.length_c   1.000
_cell.angle_alpha   90.00
_cell.angle_beta   90.00
_cell.angle_gamma   90.00
#
_symmetry.space_group_name_H-M   'P 1'
#
loop_
_entity.id
_entity.type
_entity.pdbx_description
1 polymer ?
#
loop_
_entity_poly.entity_id
_entity_poly.type
_entity_poly.pdbx_seq_one_letter_code
_entity_poly.pdbx_strand_id
1 'polypeptide(L)'
;MLVDHFYDKKTITKLRDFLANCSSVLLICDPPFGVFIEPLMRSITALQQRHKDARGDLPSTFHTCIAIPMFVGKYILRTDKNYWMCDYRVTYDNHKVFAKPSKTTVRFFTNLNPDVFDLSALQAYKFCEFCERYVSSDNKHCFMCSACTSKDGSPYKHCERCMRCVKTSYRHCKKCERCHLEGRCFANQDRDEDNA
;
A
#
# COMPACT_ATOMS: atom_id res chain seq x y z
N MET A 1 3.09 7.17 18.08
CA MET A 1 3.07 6.66 16.68
C MET A 1 3.66 7.64 15.67
N LEU A 2 3.23 8.92 15.63
CA LEU A 2 3.67 9.86 14.59
C LEU A 2 4.92 10.69 14.91
N VAL A 3 5.27 10.75 16.19
CA VAL A 3 6.32 11.63 16.72
C VAL A 3 7.36 10.88 17.55
N ASP A 4 7.39 9.54 17.42
CA ASP A 4 8.31 8.66 18.19
C ASP A 4 8.40 8.98 19.70
N HIS A 5 7.26 9.36 20.32
CA HIS A 5 7.21 9.76 21.73
C HIS A 5 6.92 8.58 22.65
N PHE A 6 7.72 8.46 23.71
CA PHE A 6 7.56 7.50 24.80
C PHE A 6 7.08 8.22 26.06
N TYR A 7 5.89 7.88 26.55
CA TYR A 7 5.30 8.51 27.74
C TYR A 7 6.03 8.16 29.04
N ASP A 8 6.69 7.00 29.10
CA ASP A 8 7.50 6.57 30.24
C ASP A 8 8.94 6.30 29.80
N LYS A 9 9.90 6.90 30.53
CA LYS A 9 11.34 6.72 30.33
C LYS A 9 11.78 5.26 30.44
N LYS A 10 11.09 4.39 31.20
CA LYS A 10 11.44 2.96 31.28
C LYS A 10 11.12 2.20 29.98
N THR A 11 10.19 2.70 29.18
CA THR A 11 9.74 2.02 27.95
C THR A 11 10.82 2.00 26.89
N ILE A 12 11.63 3.06 26.80
CA ILE A 12 12.71 3.13 25.81
C ILE A 12 13.78 2.05 26.06
N THR A 13 14.10 1.79 27.33
CA THR A 13 15.05 0.74 27.73
C THR A 13 14.49 -0.63 27.38
N LYS A 14 13.22 -0.90 27.73
CA LYS A 14 12.55 -2.17 27.38
C LYS A 14 12.51 -2.42 25.88
N LEU A 15 12.20 -1.39 25.08
CA LEU A 15 12.20 -1.51 23.62
C LEU A 15 13.60 -1.80 23.09
N ARG A 16 14.62 -1.07 23.57
CA ARG A 16 16.01 -1.28 23.16
C ARG A 16 16.47 -2.70 23.48
N ASP A 17 16.16 -3.19 24.68
CA ASP A 17 16.53 -4.54 25.11
C ASP A 17 15.80 -5.60 24.26
N PHE A 18 14.52 -5.40 23.92
CA PHE A 18 13.81 -6.25 22.97
C PHE A 18 14.52 -6.27 21.60
N LEU A 19 14.82 -5.10 21.04
CA LEU A 19 15.46 -4.97 19.73
C LEU A 19 16.86 -5.59 19.68
N ALA A 20 17.66 -5.44 20.73
CA ALA A 20 19.00 -6.06 20.82
C ALA A 20 18.94 -7.59 20.76
N ASN A 21 17.90 -8.19 21.34
CA ASN A 21 17.74 -9.64 21.43
C ASN A 21 17.05 -10.27 20.20
N CYS A 22 16.56 -9.47 19.24
CA CYS A 22 15.91 -9.96 18.04
C CYS A 22 16.80 -9.76 16.81
N SER A 23 17.21 -10.85 16.14
CA SER A 23 17.92 -10.76 14.85
C SER A 23 17.01 -10.36 13.68
N SER A 24 15.71 -10.62 13.81
CA SER A 24 14.70 -10.28 12.82
C SER A 24 13.46 -9.70 13.51
N VAL A 25 12.93 -8.60 12.96
CA VAL A 25 11.73 -7.93 13.45
C VAL A 25 10.76 -7.73 12.29
N LEU A 26 9.49 -8.07 12.52
CA LEU A 26 8.37 -7.70 11.67
C LEU A 26 7.46 -6.74 12.42
N LEU A 27 7.40 -5.49 11.99
CA LEU A 27 6.45 -4.49 12.49
C LEU A 27 5.12 -4.60 11.73
N ILE A 28 4.07 -5.06 12.41
CA ILE A 28 2.70 -4.99 11.88
C ILE A 28 2.03 -3.72 12.41
N CYS A 29 1.55 -2.86 11.52
CA CYS A 29 0.99 -1.56 11.86
C CYS A 29 -0.38 -1.36 11.19
N ASP A 30 -1.41 -1.11 12.00
CA ASP A 30 -2.76 -0.77 11.55
C ASP A 30 -3.13 0.62 12.09
N PRO A 31 -2.59 1.70 11.48
CA PRO A 31 -2.81 3.06 11.95
C PRO A 31 -4.23 3.55 11.59
N PRO A 32 -4.75 4.59 12.27
CA PRO A 32 -6.01 5.23 11.87
C PRO A 32 -6.00 5.65 10.39
N PHE A 33 -7.09 5.48 9.65
CA PHE A 33 -7.09 5.70 8.20
C PHE A 33 -6.75 7.14 7.74
N GLY A 34 -7.02 8.13 8.59
CA GLY A 34 -6.66 9.54 8.35
C GLY A 34 -5.24 9.91 8.79
N VAL A 35 -4.38 8.92 9.05
CA VAL A 35 -3.02 9.14 9.53
C VAL A 35 -2.18 9.94 8.54
N PHE A 36 -1.34 10.83 9.06
CA PHE A 36 -0.27 11.44 8.28
C PHE A 36 0.81 10.40 7.97
N ILE A 37 0.83 9.93 6.73
CA ILE A 37 1.72 8.84 6.29
C ILE A 37 3.18 9.20 6.43
N GLU A 38 3.58 10.42 6.08
CA GLU A 38 4.99 10.80 6.12
C GLU A 38 5.56 10.80 7.57
N PRO A 39 4.92 11.42 8.57
CA PRO A 39 5.33 11.26 9.98
C PRO A 39 5.31 9.82 10.48
N LEU A 40 4.34 9.01 10.04
CA LEU A 40 4.31 7.58 10.36
C LEU A 40 5.56 6.87 9.82
N MET A 41 5.88 7.06 8.55
CA MET A 41 7.05 6.45 7.92
C MET A 41 8.35 6.91 8.60
N ARG A 42 8.47 8.19 8.98
CA ARG A 42 9.62 8.69 9.76
C ARG A 42 9.76 7.96 11.10
N SER A 43 8.66 7.70 11.80
CA SER A 43 8.68 6.96 13.06
C SER A 43 9.06 5.48 12.86
N ILE A 44 8.62 4.86 11.75
CA ILE A 44 9.01 3.49 11.39
C ILE A 44 10.51 3.42 11.06
N THR A 45 11.04 4.38 10.30
CA THR A 45 12.47 4.49 10.02
C THR A 45 13.29 4.68 11.30
N ALA A 46 12.79 5.47 12.26
CA ALA A 46 13.43 5.61 13.57
C ALA A 46 13.49 4.26 14.33
N LEU A 47 12.42 3.46 14.29
CA LEU A 47 12.41 2.12 14.88
C LEU A 47 13.39 1.16 14.18
N GLN A 48 13.45 1.19 12.86
CA GLN A 48 14.43 0.43 12.06
C GLN A 48 15.87 0.80 12.45
N GLN A 49 16.15 2.09 12.60
CA GLN A 49 17.48 2.56 13.01
C GLN A 49 17.80 2.12 14.45
N ARG A 50 16.86 2.26 15.39
CA ARG A 50 17.03 1.76 16.78
C ARG A 50 17.31 0.26 16.82
N HIS A 51 16.72 -0.53 15.93
CA HIS A 51 16.99 -1.96 15.83
C HIS A 51 18.41 -2.24 15.40
N LYS A 52 18.84 -1.57 14.33
CA LYS A 52 20.23 -1.64 13.83
C LYS A 52 21.23 -1.22 14.91
N ASP A 53 20.99 -0.10 15.58
CA ASP A 53 21.87 0.43 16.63
C ASP A 53 21.95 -0.52 17.84
N ALA A 54 20.81 -1.11 18.25
CA ALA A 54 20.76 -2.04 19.36
C ALA A 54 21.48 -3.36 19.07
N ARG A 55 21.60 -3.74 17.79
CA ARG A 55 22.30 -4.95 17.32
C ARG A 55 23.78 -4.71 17.01
N GLY A 56 24.18 -3.46 16.76
CA GLY A 56 25.54 -3.11 16.37
C GLY A 56 25.94 -3.83 15.08
N ASP A 57 27.06 -4.55 15.10
CA ASP A 57 27.56 -5.31 13.95
C ASP A 57 26.88 -6.69 13.79
N LEU A 58 26.01 -7.08 14.71
CA LEU A 58 25.27 -8.34 14.59
C LEU A 58 24.24 -8.24 13.45
N PRO A 59 23.97 -9.34 12.72
CA PRO A 59 22.92 -9.36 11.72
C PRO A 59 21.58 -8.88 12.27
N SER A 60 20.94 -7.97 11.53
CA SER A 60 19.66 -7.35 11.87
C SER A 60 18.80 -7.21 10.61
N THR A 61 17.59 -7.78 10.62
CA THR A 61 16.60 -7.60 9.56
C THR A 61 15.33 -6.96 10.12
N PHE A 62 14.78 -5.99 9.41
CA PHE A 62 13.56 -5.30 9.83
C PHE A 62 12.60 -5.16 8.65
N HIS A 63 11.44 -5.78 8.81
CA HIS A 63 10.35 -5.71 7.84
C HIS A 63 9.15 -5.01 8.46
N THR A 64 8.29 -4.48 7.61
CA THR A 64 7.08 -3.78 8.02
C THR A 64 5.90 -4.23 7.19
N CYS A 65 4.74 -4.36 7.80
CA CYS A 65 3.47 -4.61 7.15
C CYS A 65 2.44 -3.59 7.65
N ILE A 66 2.05 -2.65 6.79
CA ILE A 66 1.18 -1.51 7.15
C ILE A 66 -0.21 -1.72 6.52
N ALA A 67 -1.24 -1.91 7.33
CA ALA A 67 -2.63 -2.03 6.89
C ALA A 67 -3.25 -0.64 6.72
N ILE A 68 -3.47 -0.18 5.48
CA ILE A 68 -4.14 1.09 5.20
C ILE A 68 -4.97 1.04 3.91
N PRO A 69 -5.91 1.99 3.70
CA PRO A 69 -6.64 2.09 2.45
C PRO A 69 -5.71 2.33 1.25
N MET A 70 -5.91 1.58 0.16
CA MET A 70 -5.05 1.58 -1.03
C MET A 70 -4.83 2.96 -1.65
N PHE A 71 -5.82 3.85 -1.58
CA PHE A 71 -5.73 5.19 -2.14
C PHE A 71 -4.79 6.11 -1.33
N VAL A 72 -4.57 5.80 -0.05
CA VAL A 72 -3.61 6.50 0.81
C VAL A 72 -2.21 5.91 0.63
N GLY A 73 -2.07 4.60 0.44
CA GLY A 73 -0.74 3.97 0.37
C GLY A 73 0.16 4.40 -0.79
N LYS A 74 -0.35 5.17 -1.75
CA LYS A 74 0.49 5.90 -2.72
C LYS A 74 1.55 6.79 -2.05
N TYR A 75 1.31 7.26 -0.83
CA TYR A 75 2.27 8.07 -0.07
C TYR A 75 3.42 7.19 0.47
N ILE A 76 3.12 5.98 0.96
CA ILE A 76 4.16 5.02 1.38
C ILE A 76 5.08 4.69 0.19
N LEU A 77 4.50 4.31 -0.96
CA LEU A 77 5.23 3.94 -2.17
C LEU A 77 6.03 5.10 -2.80
N ARG A 78 5.75 6.35 -2.38
CA ARG A 78 6.54 7.53 -2.76
C ARG A 78 7.71 7.75 -1.82
N THR A 79 7.49 7.54 -0.52
CA THR A 79 8.51 7.70 0.53
C THR A 79 9.56 6.60 0.46
N ASP A 80 9.17 5.35 0.23
CA ASP A 80 10.10 4.22 0.17
C ASP A 80 9.72 3.29 -1.01
N LYS A 81 10.71 3.02 -1.88
CA LYS A 81 10.55 2.20 -3.09
C LYS A 81 10.68 0.71 -2.84
N ASN A 82 11.16 0.31 -1.67
CA ASN A 82 11.22 -1.09 -1.26
C ASN A 82 9.85 -1.62 -0.85
N TYR A 83 8.87 -0.73 -0.60
CA TYR A 83 7.51 -1.13 -0.29
C TYR A 83 6.72 -1.44 -1.57
N TRP A 84 5.88 -2.45 -1.47
CA TRP A 84 4.87 -2.79 -2.47
C TRP A 84 3.52 -3.04 -1.78
N MET A 85 2.45 -3.10 -2.58
CA MET A 85 1.09 -3.32 -2.09
C MET A 85 0.67 -4.77 -2.35
N CYS A 86 0.36 -5.51 -1.28
CA CYS A 86 -0.19 -6.85 -1.36
C CYS A 86 -1.66 -6.80 -1.81
N ASP A 87 -2.08 -7.73 -2.68
CA ASP A 87 -3.46 -7.82 -3.17
C ASP A 87 -4.44 -8.32 -2.08
N TYR A 88 -3.93 -8.90 -0.98
CA TYR A 88 -4.73 -9.43 0.11
C TYR A 88 -5.65 -8.37 0.74
N ARG A 89 -6.95 -8.66 0.74
CA ARG A 89 -8.04 -7.82 1.24
C ARG A 89 -8.17 -7.97 2.75
N VAL A 90 -7.68 -6.97 3.49
CA VAL A 90 -7.79 -6.94 4.95
C VAL A 90 -9.23 -6.60 5.36
N THR A 91 -9.85 -7.48 6.15
CA THR A 91 -11.20 -7.28 6.69
C THR A 91 -11.17 -7.06 8.20
N TYR A 92 -12.21 -6.41 8.70
CA TYR A 92 -12.34 -6.06 10.13
C TYR A 92 -13.72 -6.47 10.63
N ASP A 93 -13.79 -7.34 11.63
CA ASP A 93 -15.06 -7.89 12.14
C ASP A 93 -16.05 -6.79 12.56
N ASN A 94 -15.55 -5.73 13.20
CA ASN A 94 -16.38 -4.66 13.77
C ASN A 94 -16.50 -3.42 12.86
N HIS A 95 -15.95 -3.42 11.64
CA HIS A 95 -16.02 -2.26 10.77
C HIS A 95 -17.21 -2.33 9.80
N LYS A 96 -18.19 -1.42 9.95
CA LYS A 96 -19.44 -1.37 9.15
C LYS A 96 -19.24 -1.54 7.64
N VAL A 97 -18.16 -0.96 7.10
CA VAL A 97 -17.86 -1.00 5.66
C VAL A 97 -16.84 -2.08 5.30
N PHE A 98 -15.90 -2.41 6.20
CA PHE A 98 -14.70 -3.20 5.86
C PHE A 98 -14.73 -4.63 6.43
N ALA A 99 -15.87 -5.06 6.99
CA ALA A 99 -16.10 -6.46 7.32
C ALA A 99 -16.20 -7.38 6.09
N LYS A 100 -16.60 -6.84 4.93
CA LYS A 100 -16.80 -7.65 3.71
C LYS A 100 -15.59 -7.51 2.76
N PRO A 101 -15.01 -8.62 2.28
CA PRO A 101 -13.91 -8.58 1.30
C PRO A 101 -14.25 -7.81 0.01
N SER A 102 -15.52 -7.80 -0.39
CA SER A 102 -15.97 -7.05 -1.58
C SER A 102 -15.97 -5.53 -1.38
N LYS A 103 -15.92 -5.04 -0.13
CA LYS A 103 -16.04 -3.61 0.20
C LYS A 103 -14.77 -3.02 0.80
N THR A 104 -13.88 -3.85 1.36
CA THR A 104 -12.66 -3.34 1.97
C THR A 104 -11.71 -2.73 0.95
N THR A 105 -11.31 -1.49 1.24
CA THR A 105 -10.25 -0.80 0.49
C THR A 105 -8.89 -0.95 1.14
N VAL A 106 -8.79 -1.69 2.26
CA VAL A 106 -7.56 -1.85 3.03
C VAL A 106 -6.71 -2.97 2.44
N ARG A 107 -5.42 -2.70 2.31
CA ARG A 107 -4.38 -3.65 1.88
C ARG A 107 -3.16 -3.49 2.78
N PHE A 108 -2.29 -4.49 2.73
CA PHE A 108 -0.95 -4.38 3.31
C PHE A 108 0.01 -3.67 2.35
N PHE A 109 0.79 -2.74 2.89
CA PHE A 109 1.96 -2.16 2.27
C PHE A 109 3.19 -2.65 3.02
N THR A 110 4.10 -3.32 2.33
CA THR A 110 5.20 -4.06 2.97
C THR A 110 6.46 -4.08 2.13
N ASN A 111 7.61 -4.26 2.79
CA ASN A 111 8.91 -4.52 2.18
C ASN A 111 9.33 -6.00 2.29
N LEU A 112 8.44 -6.89 2.74
CA LEU A 112 8.67 -8.34 2.69
C LEU A 112 8.77 -8.82 1.22
N ASN A 113 9.45 -9.93 0.98
CA ASN A 113 9.46 -10.56 -0.33
C ASN A 113 8.02 -11.03 -0.70
N PRO A 114 7.50 -10.83 -1.93
CA PRO A 114 6.15 -11.26 -2.28
C PRO A 114 5.83 -12.75 -2.12
N ASP A 115 6.84 -13.62 -2.19
CA ASP A 115 6.71 -15.08 -2.03
C ASP A 115 6.21 -15.51 -0.64
N VAL A 116 6.40 -14.67 0.40
CA VAL A 116 5.95 -14.99 1.77
C VAL A 116 4.43 -14.96 1.93
N PHE A 117 3.72 -14.34 0.98
CA PHE A 117 2.26 -14.25 1.01
C PHE A 117 1.63 -15.41 0.22
N ASP A 118 1.46 -16.55 0.87
CA ASP A 118 0.71 -17.66 0.28
C ASP A 118 -0.81 -17.44 0.39
N LEU A 119 -1.45 -17.17 -0.74
CA LEU A 119 -2.92 -17.02 -0.84
C LEU A 119 -3.57 -18.19 -1.61
N SER A 120 -2.87 -19.30 -1.81
CA SER A 120 -3.35 -20.47 -2.57
C SER A 120 -4.67 -21.05 -2.04
N ALA A 121 -4.86 -21.04 -0.73
CA ALA A 121 -6.07 -21.58 -0.08
C ALA A 121 -7.32 -20.71 -0.32
N LEU A 122 -7.17 -19.51 -0.87
CA LEU A 122 -8.25 -18.54 -1.03
C LEU A 122 -8.68 -18.42 -2.50
N GLN A 123 -9.90 -18.87 -2.81
CA GLN A 123 -10.46 -18.88 -4.18
C GLN A 123 -10.51 -17.49 -4.87
N ALA A 124 -10.43 -16.40 -4.10
CA ALA A 124 -10.45 -15.03 -4.63
C ALA A 124 -9.10 -14.57 -5.20
N TYR A 125 -8.06 -15.41 -5.16
CA TYR A 125 -6.71 -15.08 -5.60
C TYR A 125 -6.15 -16.15 -6.54
N LYS A 126 -5.13 -15.76 -7.30
CA LYS A 126 -4.36 -16.64 -8.18
C LYS A 126 -2.89 -16.25 -8.11
N PHE A 127 -1.99 -17.20 -8.39
CA PHE A 127 -0.59 -16.88 -8.56
C PHE A 127 -0.34 -16.26 -9.95
N CYS A 128 0.43 -15.16 -10.00
CA CYS A 128 0.89 -14.59 -11.25
C CYS A 128 2.37 -14.91 -11.43
N GLU A 129 2.69 -15.79 -12.38
CA GLU A 129 4.06 -16.25 -12.64
C GLU A 129 4.99 -15.11 -13.06
N PHE A 130 4.51 -14.17 -13.88
CA PHE A 130 5.32 -13.02 -14.33
C PHE A 130 5.66 -12.02 -13.21
N CYS A 131 4.83 -11.94 -12.17
CA CYS A 131 5.08 -11.08 -11.02
C CYS A 131 5.56 -11.85 -9.78
N GLU A 132 5.66 -13.18 -9.89
CA GLU A 132 6.02 -14.12 -8.84
C GLU A 132 5.30 -13.87 -7.50
N ARG A 133 3.99 -13.59 -7.57
CA ARG A 133 3.18 -13.29 -6.38
C ARG A 133 1.71 -13.62 -6.58
N TYR A 134 0.99 -13.79 -5.47
CA TYR A 134 -0.46 -13.88 -5.51
C TYR A 134 -1.11 -12.51 -5.79
N VAL A 135 -2.13 -12.54 -6.65
CA VAL A 135 -2.93 -11.40 -7.07
C VAL A 135 -4.41 -11.75 -7.00
N SER A 136 -5.29 -10.73 -6.98
CA SER A 136 -6.73 -10.98 -7.09
C SER A 136 -7.04 -11.76 -8.37
N SER A 137 -7.99 -12.69 -8.34
CA SER A 137 -8.34 -13.56 -9.48
C SER A 137 -8.63 -12.78 -10.77
N ASP A 138 -9.31 -11.64 -10.66
CA ASP A 138 -9.66 -10.77 -11.78
C ASP A 138 -8.57 -9.75 -12.16
N ASN A 139 -7.49 -9.65 -11.37
CA ASN A 139 -6.33 -8.81 -11.70
C ASN A 139 -5.54 -9.49 -12.83
N LYS A 140 -5.50 -8.86 -13.99
CA LYS A 140 -4.77 -9.36 -15.15
C LYS A 140 -3.40 -8.71 -15.24
N HIS A 141 -2.38 -9.53 -15.47
CA HIS A 141 -1.04 -9.02 -15.76
C HIS A 141 -1.08 -8.17 -17.04
N CYS A 142 -0.52 -6.97 -16.98
CA CYS A 142 -0.35 -6.13 -18.15
C CYS A 142 1.10 -6.25 -18.62
N PHE A 143 1.32 -6.91 -19.76
CA PHE A 143 2.65 -7.08 -20.35
C PHE A 143 3.30 -5.75 -20.76
N MET A 144 2.50 -4.75 -21.16
CA MET A 144 3.02 -3.41 -21.48
C MET A 144 3.53 -2.64 -20.25
N CYS A 145 3.01 -2.96 -19.06
CA CYS A 145 3.49 -2.39 -17.79
C CYS A 145 4.39 -3.36 -17.02
N SER A 146 4.57 -4.59 -17.51
CA SER A 146 5.19 -5.71 -16.80
C SER A 146 4.68 -5.89 -15.37
N ALA A 147 3.37 -5.69 -15.14
CA ALA A 147 2.80 -5.69 -13.80
C ALA A 147 1.31 -6.04 -13.77
N CYS A 148 0.88 -6.67 -12.67
CA CYS A 148 -0.52 -6.74 -12.24
C CYS A 148 -0.91 -5.41 -11.54
N THR A 149 -1.58 -4.53 -12.27
CA THR A 149 -1.74 -3.11 -11.89
C THR A 149 -3.08 -2.78 -11.23
N SER A 150 -4.04 -3.71 -11.25
CA SER A 150 -5.33 -3.47 -10.59
C SER A 150 -5.12 -3.33 -9.10
N LYS A 151 -5.72 -2.29 -8.52
CA LYS A 151 -5.62 -2.01 -7.09
C LYS A 151 -6.79 -2.65 -6.35
N ASP A 152 -8.00 -2.39 -6.81
CA ASP A 152 -9.22 -2.93 -6.20
C ASP A 152 -9.49 -4.40 -6.58
N GLY A 153 -8.63 -4.99 -7.42
CA GLY A 153 -8.76 -6.35 -7.92
C GLY A 153 -9.68 -6.48 -9.12
N SER A 154 -10.36 -5.39 -9.54
CA SER A 154 -11.19 -5.40 -10.75
C SER A 154 -10.35 -5.36 -12.03
N PRO A 155 -10.88 -5.76 -13.19
CA PRO A 155 -10.13 -5.67 -14.44
C PRO A 155 -9.72 -4.24 -14.81
N TYR A 156 -8.46 -4.06 -15.16
CA TYR A 156 -7.92 -2.80 -15.69
C TYR A 156 -7.55 -2.98 -17.16
N LYS A 157 -7.51 -1.88 -17.92
CA LYS A 157 -7.02 -1.84 -19.31
C LYS A 157 -5.80 -0.94 -19.43
N HIS A 158 -4.87 -1.28 -20.30
CA HIS A 158 -3.74 -0.40 -20.61
C HIS A 158 -4.22 0.76 -21.50
N CYS A 159 -3.77 1.97 -21.23
CA CYS A 159 -3.94 3.11 -22.12
C CYS A 159 -2.58 3.49 -22.70
N GLU A 160 -2.38 3.23 -23.99
CA GLU A 160 -1.12 3.51 -24.71
C GLU A 160 -0.76 5.00 -24.68
N ARG A 161 -1.76 5.90 -24.77
CA ARG A 161 -1.48 7.34 -24.70
C ARG A 161 -1.03 7.82 -23.33
N CYS A 162 -1.51 7.18 -22.26
CA CYS A 162 -1.07 7.52 -20.90
C CYS A 162 0.08 6.64 -20.42
N MET A 163 0.49 5.64 -21.21
CA MET A 163 1.46 4.60 -20.86
C MET A 163 1.23 4.00 -19.47
N ARG A 164 -0.04 3.74 -19.12
CA ARG A 164 -0.41 3.16 -17.83
C ARG A 164 -1.74 2.43 -17.89
N CYS A 165 -1.91 1.48 -16.98
CA CYS A 165 -3.19 0.84 -16.75
C CYS A 165 -4.17 1.74 -15.98
N VAL A 166 -5.43 1.68 -16.39
CA VAL A 166 -6.54 2.43 -15.80
C VAL A 166 -7.76 1.51 -15.66
N LYS A 167 -8.74 1.90 -14.83
CA LYS A 167 -10.01 1.17 -14.73
C LYS A 167 -10.67 1.07 -16.11
N THR A 168 -11.33 -0.04 -16.40
CA THR A 168 -12.04 -0.26 -17.68
C THR A 168 -13.06 0.83 -18.00
N SER A 169 -13.71 1.40 -16.97
CA SER A 169 -14.66 2.52 -17.06
C SER A 169 -14.03 3.86 -17.43
N TYR A 170 -12.71 4.00 -17.38
CA TYR A 170 -12.05 5.27 -17.71
C TYR A 170 -11.84 5.35 -19.24
N ARG A 171 -11.98 6.55 -19.80
CA ARG A 171 -11.67 6.84 -21.21
C ARG A 171 -10.57 7.89 -21.27
N HIS A 172 -9.66 7.76 -22.24
CA HIS A 172 -8.65 8.77 -22.50
C HIS A 172 -9.31 9.98 -23.17
N CYS A 173 -9.29 11.13 -22.50
CA CYS A 173 -9.77 12.37 -23.07
C CYS A 173 -8.65 13.07 -23.82
N LYS A 174 -8.85 13.35 -25.11
CA LYS A 174 -7.88 14.10 -25.93
C LYS A 174 -7.65 15.51 -25.38
N LYS A 175 -8.70 16.19 -24.90
CA LYS A 175 -8.60 17.57 -24.40
C LYS A 175 -7.84 17.68 -23.08
N CYS A 176 -8.01 16.70 -22.17
CA CYS A 176 -7.35 16.71 -20.87
C CYS A 176 -6.03 15.93 -20.85
N GLU A 177 -5.69 15.28 -21.98
CA GLU A 177 -4.53 14.41 -22.18
C GLU A 177 -4.36 13.34 -21.08
N ARG A 178 -5.49 12.89 -20.51
CA ARG A 178 -5.51 11.93 -19.40
C ARG A 178 -6.75 11.07 -19.41
N CYS A 179 -6.63 9.88 -18.84
CA CYS A 179 -7.77 9.00 -18.58
C CYS A 179 -8.56 9.45 -17.35
N HIS A 180 -9.88 9.59 -17.50
CA HIS A 180 -10.82 9.83 -16.41
C HIS A 180 -12.18 9.20 -16.73
N LEU A 181 -13.10 9.24 -15.76
CA LEU A 181 -14.50 8.85 -15.96
C LEU A 181 -15.19 9.78 -16.95
N GLU A 182 -16.14 9.26 -17.70
CA GLU A 182 -17.01 10.05 -18.57
C GLU A 182 -17.73 11.15 -17.75
N GLY A 183 -17.91 12.34 -18.35
CA GLY A 183 -18.46 13.51 -17.66
C GLY A 183 -17.50 14.27 -16.72
N ARG A 184 -16.28 13.76 -16.46
CA ARG A 184 -15.29 14.45 -15.59
C ARG A 184 -14.15 15.13 -16.36
N CYS A 185 -14.48 15.78 -17.46
CA CYS A 185 -13.51 16.51 -18.28
C CYS A 185 -13.06 17.78 -17.53
N PHE A 186 -11.77 17.89 -17.23
CA PHE A 186 -11.20 19.06 -16.53
C PHE A 186 -11.31 20.34 -17.35
N ALA A 187 -11.27 20.26 -18.69
CA ALA A 187 -11.36 21.41 -19.59
C ALA A 187 -12.77 22.05 -19.66
N ASN A 188 -13.75 21.50 -18.92
CA ASN A 188 -15.09 22.07 -18.83
C ASN A 188 -15.32 22.83 -17.51
N GLN A 189 -14.36 22.84 -16.58
CA GLN A 189 -14.52 23.53 -15.29
C GLN A 189 -14.26 25.04 -15.40
N ASP A 190 -13.68 25.53 -16.49
CA ASP A 190 -13.42 26.96 -16.72
C ASP A 190 -14.60 27.72 -17.37
N ARG A 191 -15.81 27.14 -17.42
CA ARG A 191 -16.98 27.77 -18.07
C ARG A 191 -18.18 28.06 -17.15
N ASP A 192 -18.11 27.66 -15.89
CA ASP A 192 -19.23 27.83 -14.95
C ASP A 192 -19.02 28.95 -13.91
N GLU A 193 -17.91 29.72 -13.97
CA GLU A 193 -17.66 30.87 -13.08
C GLU A 193 -18.10 32.24 -13.65
N ASP A 194 -18.53 32.33 -14.91
CA ASP A 194 -18.95 33.60 -15.55
C ASP A 194 -20.47 33.83 -15.60
N ASN A 195 -21.28 33.05 -14.88
CA ASN A 195 -22.74 33.23 -14.80
C ASN A 195 -23.28 33.16 -13.35
N ALA A 196 -22.70 33.96 -12.45
CA ALA A 196 -23.30 34.27 -11.15
C ALA A 196 -23.25 35.79 -10.89
#